data_AF-A0A836QPB2-F1
#
_entry.id   AF-A0A836QPB2-F1
#
_cell.length_a   1.000
_cell.length_b   1.000
_cell.length_c   1.000
_cell.angle_alpha   90.00
_cell.angle_beta   90.00
_cell.angle_gamma   90.00
#
_symmetry.space_group_name_H-M   'P 1'
#
loop_
_entity.id
_entity.type
_entity.pdbx_description
1 polymer ?
#
loop_
_entity_poly.entity_id
_entity_poly.type
_entity_poly.pdbx_seq_one_letter_code
_entity_poly.pdbx_strand_id
1 'polypeptide(L)'
;MEASPGARLHRIPAVEPRFEDDPELSLTRLGPPDGAVVDTPTPRLQVQSVPGVSPDSIRVEFEVDQSPTFDSISLQSSLDRPILFEALKPPVIAAGLAVGLGMFTILSYFGLPILFVFGYVRSLGQIPHLIVTEIIGALLARYYFWGKYGKQQWRLYATVLAVGFSVGMGLMGMISVAFAMIQKAVEALTF
;
A
#
# COMPACT_ATOMS: atom_id res chain seq x y z
N MET A 1 15.26 -24.23 -33.19
CA MET A 1 14.35 -25.21 -32.54
C MET A 1 13.86 -24.52 -31.27
N GLU A 2 12.99 -23.53 -31.46
CA GLU A 2 12.59 -22.53 -30.47
C GLU A 2 11.33 -23.01 -29.75
N ALA A 3 11.37 -22.98 -28.42
CA ALA A 3 10.31 -23.46 -27.56
C ALA A 3 9.07 -22.55 -27.68
N SER A 4 7.92 -23.18 -27.93
CA SER A 4 6.60 -22.55 -28.02
C SER A 4 6.23 -21.85 -26.70
N PRO A 5 5.86 -20.56 -26.72
CA PRO A 5 5.48 -19.80 -25.54
C PRO A 5 3.99 -20.06 -25.24
N GLY A 6 3.69 -21.12 -24.50
CA GLY A 6 2.30 -21.53 -24.26
C GLY A 6 2.06 -22.31 -22.97
N ALA A 7 2.86 -22.09 -21.92
CA ALA A 7 2.72 -22.87 -20.70
C ALA A 7 3.22 -22.12 -19.44
N ARG A 8 2.47 -21.10 -18.99
CA ARG A 8 2.34 -20.84 -17.54
C ARG A 8 0.87 -20.87 -17.17
N LEU A 9 0.24 -22.03 -17.40
CA LEU A 9 -1.02 -22.39 -16.77
C LEU A 9 -0.73 -22.55 -15.27
N HIS A 10 -1.24 -21.65 -14.44
CA HIS A 10 -1.14 -21.78 -12.99
C HIS A 10 -2.08 -22.92 -12.57
N ARG A 11 -1.55 -24.15 -12.57
CA ARG A 11 -2.27 -25.34 -12.11
C ARG A 11 -2.55 -25.15 -10.63
N ILE A 12 -3.83 -25.02 -10.27
CA ILE A 12 -4.25 -25.07 -8.87
C ILE A 12 -3.84 -26.45 -8.35
N PRO A 13 -2.94 -26.54 -7.35
CA PRO A 13 -2.56 -27.82 -6.75
C PRO A 13 -3.82 -28.47 -6.14
N ALA A 14 -3.85 -29.80 -6.07
CA ALA A 14 -4.91 -30.51 -5.36
C ALA A 14 -4.83 -30.10 -3.88
N VAL A 15 -5.84 -29.35 -3.40
CA VAL A 15 -5.89 -28.90 -2.01
C VAL A 15 -6.91 -29.77 -1.28
N GLU A 16 -6.44 -30.61 -0.37
CA GLU A 16 -7.32 -31.34 0.54
C GLU A 16 -8.03 -30.34 1.47
N PRO A 17 -9.34 -30.51 1.75
CA PRO A 17 -10.02 -29.69 2.74
C PRO A 17 -9.36 -29.93 4.12
N ARG A 18 -8.83 -28.86 4.72
CA ARG A 18 -8.30 -28.90 6.09
C ARG A 18 -9.44 -28.62 7.05
N PHE A 19 -9.70 -29.56 7.96
CA PHE A 19 -10.73 -29.46 8.98
C PHE A 19 -10.09 -29.02 10.29
N GLU A 20 -10.43 -27.84 10.79
CA GLU A 20 -9.91 -27.33 12.06
C GLU A 20 -10.63 -27.99 13.26
N ASP A 21 -11.90 -28.41 13.12
CA ASP A 21 -12.62 -29.19 14.14
C ASP A 21 -13.75 -30.07 13.54
N ASP A 22 -13.87 -31.26 14.16
CA ASP A 22 -14.49 -32.55 13.86
C ASP A 22 -14.28 -33.25 12.47
N PRO A 23 -13.65 -34.44 12.44
CA PRO A 23 -13.19 -35.13 11.22
C PRO A 23 -14.29 -35.85 10.41
N GLU A 24 -15.56 -35.74 10.79
CA GLU A 24 -16.69 -36.45 10.15
C GLU A 24 -17.46 -35.61 9.11
N LEU A 25 -17.16 -34.31 8.98
CA LEU A 25 -17.87 -33.40 8.07
C LEU A 25 -17.22 -33.41 6.68
N SER A 26 -17.69 -34.26 5.77
CA SER A 26 -17.18 -34.23 4.38
C SER A 26 -17.74 -33.03 3.60
N LEU A 27 -16.93 -31.99 3.43
CA LEU A 27 -17.24 -30.85 2.56
C LEU A 27 -16.92 -31.20 1.09
N THR A 28 -17.96 -31.41 0.28
CA THR A 28 -17.78 -31.62 -1.18
C THR A 28 -17.67 -30.27 -1.89
N ARG A 29 -16.52 -29.96 -2.49
CA ARG A 29 -16.37 -28.77 -3.36
C ARG A 29 -17.18 -28.97 -4.65
N LEU A 30 -18.05 -28.01 -4.97
CA LEU A 30 -18.91 -28.04 -6.17
C LEU A 30 -18.23 -27.40 -7.39
N GLY A 31 -17.24 -26.53 -7.17
CA GLY A 31 -16.41 -25.97 -8.23
C GLY A 31 -15.48 -24.85 -7.74
N PRO A 32 -14.41 -24.53 -8.50
CA PRO A 32 -13.90 -25.20 -9.71
C PRO A 32 -13.34 -26.62 -9.43
N PRO A 33 -13.38 -27.54 -10.40
CA PRO A 33 -12.76 -28.85 -10.25
C PRO A 33 -11.24 -28.73 -10.08
N ASP A 34 -10.64 -29.63 -9.30
CA ASP A 34 -9.20 -29.60 -9.02
C ASP A 34 -8.37 -29.62 -10.33
N GLY A 35 -7.42 -28.70 -10.43
CA GLY A 35 -6.58 -28.55 -11.62
C GLY A 35 -7.28 -27.96 -12.85
N ALA A 36 -8.54 -27.54 -12.75
CA ALA A 36 -9.23 -26.87 -13.84
C ALA A 36 -8.63 -25.49 -14.12
N VAL A 37 -8.45 -25.19 -15.42
CA VAL A 37 -8.12 -23.85 -15.88
C VAL A 37 -9.40 -23.04 -15.90
N VAL A 38 -9.41 -21.91 -15.19
CA VAL A 38 -10.58 -21.02 -15.11
C VAL A 38 -10.27 -19.73 -15.85
N ASP A 39 -10.93 -19.52 -16.98
CA ASP A 39 -10.71 -18.35 -17.85
C ASP A 39 -11.49 -17.10 -17.42
N THR A 40 -12.27 -17.21 -16.33
CA THR A 40 -13.03 -16.08 -15.78
C THR A 40 -12.26 -15.39 -14.66
N PRO A 41 -12.16 -14.05 -14.64
CA PRO A 41 -11.46 -13.32 -13.59
C PRO A 41 -12.12 -13.42 -12.21
N THR A 42 -13.39 -13.87 -12.15
CA THR A 42 -14.18 -14.04 -10.92
C THR A 42 -14.70 -15.49 -10.78
N PRO A 43 -13.82 -16.45 -10.47
CA PRO A 43 -14.24 -17.84 -10.28
C PRO A 43 -15.24 -17.95 -9.12
N ARG A 44 -16.33 -18.70 -9.34
CA ARG A 44 -17.30 -19.00 -8.29
C ARG A 44 -16.82 -20.19 -7.48
N LEU A 45 -16.34 -19.93 -6.27
CA LEU A 45 -16.03 -20.95 -5.28
C LEU A 45 -17.33 -21.40 -4.61
N GLN A 46 -17.67 -22.69 -4.72
CA GLN A 46 -18.89 -23.25 -4.15
C GLN A 46 -18.59 -24.56 -3.42
N VAL A 47 -19.23 -24.74 -2.27
CA VAL A 47 -19.13 -25.95 -1.44
C VAL A 47 -20.54 -26.45 -1.16
N GLN A 48 -20.74 -27.76 -1.23
CA GLN A 48 -21.99 -28.41 -0.89
C GLN A 48 -22.23 -28.32 0.62
N SER A 49 -23.45 -27.96 1.03
CA SER A 49 -23.86 -28.00 2.43
C SER A 49 -23.70 -29.41 3.01
N VAL A 50 -23.10 -29.53 4.19
CA VAL A 50 -22.93 -30.83 4.86
C VAL A 50 -24.29 -31.41 5.25
N PRO A 51 -24.64 -32.63 4.81
CA PRO A 51 -25.91 -33.26 5.17
C PRO A 51 -26.03 -33.43 6.70
N GLY A 52 -27.16 -33.01 7.28
CA GLY A 52 -27.45 -33.20 8.70
C GLY A 52 -27.01 -32.05 9.63
N VAL A 53 -26.35 -31.02 9.09
CA VAL A 53 -25.94 -29.84 9.87
C VAL A 53 -26.73 -28.61 9.42
N SER A 54 -27.19 -27.82 10.39
CA SER A 54 -27.91 -26.58 10.09
C SER A 54 -26.96 -25.59 9.41
N PRO A 55 -27.39 -24.87 8.34
CA PRO A 55 -26.55 -23.87 7.66
C PRO A 55 -26.01 -22.77 8.59
N ASP A 56 -26.72 -22.47 9.69
CA ASP A 56 -26.31 -21.46 10.68
C ASP A 56 -25.22 -21.95 11.65
N SER A 57 -24.96 -23.26 11.73
CA SER A 57 -23.95 -23.84 12.63
C SER A 57 -22.57 -24.01 12.01
N ILE A 58 -22.42 -23.80 10.69
CA ILE A 58 -21.15 -23.94 9.99
C ILE A 58 -20.75 -22.59 9.38
N ARG A 59 -19.50 -22.19 9.59
CA ARG A 59 -18.86 -21.10 8.85
C ARG A 59 -17.87 -21.69 7.87
N VAL A 60 -18.09 -21.47 6.58
CA VAL A 60 -17.15 -21.86 5.52
C VAL A 60 -16.27 -20.67 5.19
N GLU A 61 -14.96 -20.86 5.26
CA GLU A 61 -13.95 -19.87 4.88
C GLU A 61 -13.29 -20.28 3.58
N PHE A 62 -13.10 -19.30 2.69
CA PHE A 62 -12.37 -19.48 1.45
C PHE A 62 -11.04 -18.74 1.54
N GLU A 63 -9.96 -19.46 1.29
CA GLU A 63 -8.61 -18.93 1.17
C GLU A 63 -8.10 -19.16 -0.25
N VAL A 64 -7.45 -18.15 -0.82
CA VAL A 64 -6.88 -18.22 -2.17
C VAL A 64 -5.44 -17.74 -2.12
N ASP A 65 -4.51 -18.59 -2.55
CA ASP A 65 -3.08 -18.27 -2.65
C ASP A 65 -2.49 -18.85 -3.96
N GLN A 66 -1.41 -18.22 -4.43
CA GLN A 66 -0.53 -18.70 -5.48
C GLN A 66 0.52 -19.71 -4.96
N SER A 67 0.77 -19.73 -3.64
CA SER A 67 1.64 -20.73 -3.00
C SER A 67 0.84 -21.98 -2.61
N PRO A 68 1.34 -23.21 -2.87
CA PRO A 68 0.71 -24.44 -2.41
C PRO A 68 0.68 -24.57 -0.88
N THR A 69 1.50 -23.80 -0.15
CA THR A 69 1.57 -23.84 1.32
C THR A 69 0.66 -22.84 2.03
N PHE A 70 0.00 -21.92 1.30
CA PHE A 70 -0.89 -20.89 1.85
C PHE A 70 -0.21 -19.90 2.83
N ASP A 71 1.08 -19.63 2.65
CA ASP A 71 1.87 -18.72 3.51
C ASP A 71 2.34 -17.44 2.78
N SER A 72 1.80 -17.14 1.60
CA SER A 72 2.26 -16.02 0.77
C SER A 72 1.72 -14.67 1.24
N ILE A 73 2.41 -13.59 0.85
CA ILE A 73 1.90 -12.22 0.96
C ILE A 73 0.65 -11.97 0.10
N SER A 74 0.38 -12.84 -0.87
CA SER A 74 -0.77 -12.76 -1.79
C SER A 74 -1.96 -13.59 -1.33
N LEU A 75 -1.89 -14.19 -0.12
CA LEU A 75 -3.00 -14.90 0.49
C LEU A 75 -4.18 -13.93 0.63
N GLN A 76 -5.34 -14.37 0.16
CA GLN A 76 -6.61 -13.65 0.33
C GLN A 76 -7.58 -14.57 1.05
N SER A 77 -8.08 -14.13 2.20
CA SER A 77 -9.14 -14.82 2.92
C SER A 77 -10.47 -14.09 2.77
N SER A 78 -11.56 -14.84 2.71
CA SER A 78 -12.93 -14.32 2.82
C SER A 78 -13.23 -13.60 4.15
N LEU A 79 -12.40 -13.81 5.18
CA LEU A 79 -12.51 -13.12 6.48
C LEU A 79 -11.70 -11.83 6.55
N ASP A 80 -10.90 -11.52 5.53
CA ASP A 80 -10.08 -10.32 5.53
C ASP A 80 -10.95 -9.08 5.67
N ARG A 81 -10.65 -8.30 6.70
CA ARG A 81 -11.26 -6.99 6.87
C ARG A 81 -10.63 -6.06 5.84
N PRO A 82 -11.38 -5.13 5.25
CA PRO A 82 -10.79 -4.16 4.35
C PRO A 82 -9.72 -3.38 5.12
N ILE A 83 -8.49 -3.40 4.62
CA ILE A 83 -7.31 -2.77 5.23
C ILE A 83 -7.56 -1.32 5.68
N LEU A 84 -8.49 -0.62 5.02
CA LEU A 84 -8.89 0.74 5.35
C LEU A 84 -9.57 0.84 6.73
N PHE A 85 -10.41 -0.13 7.10
CA PHE A 85 -11.09 -0.13 8.41
C PHE A 85 -10.14 -0.49 9.55
N GLU A 86 -9.10 -1.28 9.27
CA GLU A 86 -8.07 -1.60 10.27
C GLU A 86 -7.05 -0.47 10.44
N ALA A 87 -6.75 0.26 9.36
CA ALA A 87 -5.90 1.44 9.41
C ALA A 87 -6.58 2.64 10.10
N LEU A 88 -7.91 2.73 10.01
CA LEU A 88 -8.67 3.80 10.64
C LEU A 88 -8.82 3.54 12.14
N LYS A 89 -7.88 4.07 12.93
CA LYS A 89 -7.90 4.02 14.39
C LYS A 89 -8.41 5.37 14.93
N PRO A 90 -9.71 5.54 15.24
CA PRO A 90 -10.26 6.77 15.81
C PRO A 90 -9.47 7.36 16.98
N PRO A 91 -8.93 6.57 17.94
CA PRO A 91 -8.19 7.16 19.05
C PRO A 91 -6.88 7.83 18.60
N VAL A 92 -6.20 7.32 17.57
CA VAL A 92 -4.94 7.90 17.07
C VAL A 92 -5.21 9.23 16.37
N ILE A 93 -6.30 9.31 15.60
CA ILE A 93 -6.74 10.54 14.93
C ILE A 93 -7.14 11.59 15.95
N ALA A 94 -7.91 11.21 16.96
CA ALA A 94 -8.31 12.11 18.04
C ALA A 94 -7.10 12.61 18.85
N ALA A 95 -6.12 11.73 19.12
CA ALA A 95 -4.87 12.11 19.77
C ALA A 95 -4.07 13.12 18.93
N GLY A 96 -3.93 12.89 17.63
CA GLY A 96 -3.25 13.82 16.72
C GLY A 96 -3.91 15.20 16.67
N LEU A 97 -5.26 15.24 16.63
CA LEU A 97 -6.03 16.48 16.66
C LEU A 97 -5.87 17.22 17.99
N ALA A 98 -5.95 16.49 19.12
CA ALA A 98 -5.78 17.07 20.45
C ALA A 98 -4.37 17.66 20.65
N VAL A 99 -3.32 16.95 20.18
CA VAL A 99 -1.94 17.45 20.21
C VAL A 99 -1.78 18.69 19.34
N GLY A 100 -2.36 18.69 18.13
CA GLY A 100 -2.33 19.85 17.23
C GLY A 100 -3.00 21.09 17.82
N LEU A 101 -4.21 20.95 18.36
CA LEU A 101 -4.93 22.04 19.02
C LEU A 101 -4.22 22.50 20.30
N GLY A 102 -3.69 21.57 21.10
CA GLY A 102 -2.92 21.87 22.31
C GLY A 102 -1.69 22.70 21.98
N MET A 103 -0.89 22.26 21.01
CA MET A 103 0.29 23.01 20.57
C MET A 103 -0.08 24.40 20.02
N PHE A 104 -1.16 24.48 19.23
CA PHE A 104 -1.65 25.76 18.68
C PHE A 104 -2.05 26.75 19.78
N THR A 105 -2.84 26.31 20.76
CA THR A 105 -3.32 27.16 21.86
C THR A 105 -2.17 27.63 22.75
N ILE A 106 -1.21 26.75 23.05
CA ILE A 106 0.00 27.10 23.81
C ILE A 106 0.80 28.16 23.06
N LEU A 107 1.12 27.95 21.77
CA LEU A 107 1.91 28.90 21.00
C LEU A 107 1.19 30.24 20.80
N SER A 108 -0.14 30.20 20.63
CA SER A 108 -0.96 31.41 20.50
C SER A 108 -0.97 32.23 21.79
N TYR A 109 -0.96 31.59 22.96
CA TYR A 109 -0.83 32.28 24.26
C TYR A 109 0.53 32.99 24.42
N PHE A 110 1.61 32.36 23.96
CA PHE A 110 2.95 32.98 24.00
C PHE A 110 3.24 33.93 22.83
N GLY A 111 2.33 34.08 21.87
CA GLY A 111 2.52 34.92 20.68
C GLY A 111 3.63 34.44 19.73
N LEU A 112 3.98 33.16 19.78
CA LEU A 112 5.05 32.60 18.93
C LEU A 112 4.56 32.40 17.48
N PRO A 113 5.45 32.56 16.48
CA PRO A 113 5.10 32.34 15.08
C PRO A 113 4.52 30.94 14.83
N ILE A 114 3.36 30.87 14.17
CA ILE A 114 2.68 29.63 13.78
C ILE A 114 3.59 28.67 12.95
N LEU A 115 4.58 29.24 12.27
CA LEU A 115 5.60 28.53 11.49
C LEU A 115 6.37 27.48 12.32
N PHE A 116 6.45 27.65 13.64
CA PHE A 116 7.09 26.68 14.53
C PHE A 116 6.34 25.34 14.58
N VAL A 117 5.01 25.37 14.57
CA VAL A 117 4.18 24.15 14.53
C VAL A 117 4.44 23.38 13.24
N PHE A 118 4.51 24.09 12.11
CA PHE A 118 4.82 23.48 10.81
C PHE A 118 6.21 22.84 10.79
N GLY A 119 7.20 23.47 11.41
CA GLY A 119 8.54 22.89 11.55
C GLY A 119 8.56 21.62 12.41
N TYR A 120 7.85 21.62 13.54
CA TYR A 120 7.73 20.46 14.42
C TYR A 120 7.06 19.27 13.72
N VAL A 121 5.91 19.50 13.08
CA VAL A 121 5.18 18.44 12.35
C VAL A 121 6.04 17.87 11.22
N ARG A 122 6.76 18.73 10.48
CA ARG A 122 7.71 18.29 9.44
C ARG A 122 8.81 17.41 10.03
N SER A 123 9.31 17.74 11.23
CA SER A 123 10.38 16.98 11.88
C SER A 123 9.98 15.56 12.26
N LEU A 124 8.71 15.30 12.59
CA LEU A 124 8.24 13.97 13.00
C LEU A 124 8.22 12.95 11.85
N GLY A 125 8.08 13.43 10.60
CA GLY A 125 7.98 12.58 9.41
C GLY A 125 9.27 12.49 8.58
N GLN A 126 10.34 13.19 8.96
CA GLN A 126 11.59 13.22 8.21
C GLN A 126 12.59 12.24 8.78
N ILE A 127 13.25 11.48 7.90
CA ILE A 127 14.33 10.60 8.31
C ILE A 127 15.56 11.47 8.67
N PRO A 128 16.22 11.27 9.83
CA PRO A 128 17.25 12.19 10.33
C PRO A 128 18.42 12.44 9.37
N HIS A 129 18.72 11.50 8.47
CA HIS A 129 19.81 11.66 7.50
C HIS A 129 19.56 12.78 6.47
N LEU A 130 18.30 13.14 6.21
CA LEU A 130 17.95 14.22 5.26
C LEU A 130 18.36 15.60 5.78
N ILE A 131 18.48 15.77 7.11
CA ILE A 131 18.95 17.01 7.75
C ILE A 131 20.36 17.37 7.28
N VAL A 132 21.21 16.36 7.03
CA VAL A 132 22.58 16.58 6.51
C VAL A 132 22.52 17.26 5.15
N THR A 133 21.61 16.85 4.27
CA THR A 133 21.45 17.47 2.94
C THR A 133 20.90 18.89 3.02
N GLU A 134 19.98 19.16 3.96
CA GLU A 134 19.48 20.53 4.22
C GLU A 134 20.60 21.45 4.74
N ILE A 135 21.47 20.95 5.63
CA ILE A 135 22.64 21.70 6.13
C ILE A 135 23.61 22.00 4.99
N ILE A 136 23.93 21.02 4.15
CA ILE A 136 24.79 21.22 2.98
C ILE A 136 24.18 22.27 2.05
N GLY A 137 22.88 22.17 1.75
CA GLY A 137 22.16 23.17 0.95
C GLY A 137 22.21 24.57 1.54
N ALA A 138 22.05 24.70 2.87
CA ALA A 138 22.15 25.97 3.59
C ALA A 138 23.57 26.55 3.59
N LEU A 139 24.60 25.70 3.69
CA LEU A 139 26.01 26.11 3.60
C LEU A 139 26.36 26.60 2.20
N LEU A 140 25.94 25.88 1.16
CA LEU A 140 26.07 26.34 -0.23
C LEU A 140 25.37 27.67 -0.46
N ALA A 141 24.14 27.81 0.04
CA ALA A 141 23.39 29.08 0.01
C ALA A 141 24.17 30.23 0.65
N ARG A 142 24.78 29.98 1.81
CA ARG A 142 25.51 30.99 2.58
C ARG A 142 26.85 31.39 1.97
N TYR A 143 27.68 30.43 1.55
CA TYR A 143 29.05 30.69 1.13
C TYR A 143 29.21 30.95 -0.37
N TYR A 144 28.37 30.35 -1.22
CA TYR A 144 28.50 30.50 -2.68
C TYR A 144 27.44 31.46 -3.25
N PHE A 145 26.17 31.27 -2.91
CA PHE A 145 25.07 31.95 -3.60
C PHE A 145 24.81 33.38 -3.10
N TRP A 146 25.06 33.70 -1.83
CA TRP A 146 24.92 35.07 -1.32
C TRP A 146 25.89 36.06 -1.94
N GLY A 147 27.13 35.64 -2.25
CA GLY A 147 28.11 36.49 -2.90
C GLY A 147 27.79 36.77 -4.38
N LYS A 148 27.10 35.85 -5.06
CA LYS A 148 26.87 35.90 -6.51
C LYS A 148 25.51 36.50 -6.92
N TYR A 149 24.44 36.24 -6.17
CA TYR A 149 23.07 36.62 -6.56
C TYR A 149 22.38 37.58 -5.60
N GLY A 150 22.96 37.82 -4.42
CA GLY A 150 22.35 38.64 -3.37
C GLY A 150 21.30 37.89 -2.55
N LYS A 151 21.12 38.32 -1.29
CA LYS A 151 20.29 37.61 -0.28
C LYS A 151 18.83 37.43 -0.69
N GLN A 152 18.22 38.46 -1.28
CA GLN A 152 16.78 38.48 -1.55
C GLN A 152 16.42 37.72 -2.83
N GLN A 153 17.22 37.89 -3.89
CA GLN A 153 17.00 37.19 -5.17
C GLN A 153 17.28 35.69 -5.06
N TRP A 154 18.31 35.28 -4.29
CA TRP A 154 18.57 33.87 -4.04
C TRP A 154 17.39 33.16 -3.36
N ARG A 155 16.71 33.79 -2.40
CA ARG A 155 15.52 33.21 -1.75
C ARG A 155 14.40 32.94 -2.76
N LEU A 156 14.18 33.85 -3.71
CA LEU A 156 13.18 33.68 -4.76
C LEU A 156 13.56 32.51 -5.69
N TYR A 157 14.80 32.46 -6.16
CA TYR A 157 15.28 31.35 -7.01
C TYR A 157 15.26 30.00 -6.29
N ALA A 158 15.68 29.94 -5.03
CA ALA A 158 15.65 28.71 -4.23
C ALA A 158 14.22 28.18 -4.08
N THR A 159 13.23 29.06 -3.93
CA THR A 159 11.82 28.68 -3.83
C THR A 159 11.33 28.06 -5.13
N VAL A 160 11.63 28.70 -6.27
CA VAL A 160 11.23 28.21 -7.60
C VAL A 160 11.92 26.87 -7.92
N LEU A 161 13.21 26.73 -7.60
CA LEU A 161 13.96 25.49 -7.79
C LEU A 161 13.39 24.33 -6.94
N ALA A 162 13.07 24.59 -5.67
CA ALA A 162 12.50 23.58 -4.78
C ALA A 162 11.12 23.11 -5.25
N VAL A 163 10.26 24.04 -5.67
CA VAL A 163 8.93 23.72 -6.20
C VAL A 163 9.05 22.95 -7.52
N GLY A 164 9.91 23.39 -8.44
CA GLY A 164 10.15 22.72 -9.72
C GLY A 164 10.65 21.28 -9.55
N PHE A 165 11.61 21.07 -8.64
CA PHE A 165 12.09 19.72 -8.31
C PHE A 165 10.99 18.84 -7.72
N SER A 166 10.16 19.37 -6.81
CA SER A 166 9.06 18.63 -6.17
C SER A 166 8.01 18.18 -7.18
N VAL A 167 7.61 19.07 -8.08
CA VAL A 167 6.65 18.74 -9.16
C VAL A 167 7.26 17.74 -10.14
N GLY A 168 8.55 17.88 -10.46
CA GLY A 168 9.28 16.94 -11.32
C GLY A 168 9.33 15.52 -10.75
N MET A 169 9.59 15.36 -9.45
CA MET A 169 9.54 14.06 -8.78
C MET A 169 8.14 13.42 -8.88
N GLY A 170 7.08 14.21 -8.69
CA GLY A 170 5.70 13.73 -8.84
C GLY A 170 5.39 13.27 -10.27
N LEU A 171 5.78 14.08 -11.28
CA LEU A 171 5.56 13.76 -12.68
C LEU A 171 6.28 12.45 -13.09
N MET A 172 7.53 12.28 -12.65
CA MET A 172 8.29 11.05 -12.93
C MET A 172 7.68 9.82 -12.25
N GLY A 173 7.14 9.98 -11.03
CA GLY A 173 6.39 8.91 -10.35
C GLY A 173 5.16 8.47 -11.15
N MET A 174 4.38 9.42 -11.67
CA MET A 174 3.21 9.12 -12.49
C MET A 174 3.59 8.41 -13.80
N ILE A 175 4.66 8.84 -14.45
CA ILE A 175 5.18 8.19 -15.65
C ILE A 175 5.57 6.73 -15.37
N SER A 176 6.24 6.48 -14.25
CA SER A 176 6.63 5.11 -13.85
C SER A 176 5.42 4.20 -13.64
N VAL A 177 4.38 4.68 -12.95
CA VAL A 177 3.14 3.93 -12.74
C VAL A 177 2.42 3.68 -14.07
N ALA A 178 2.39 4.66 -14.98
CA ALA A 178 1.80 4.48 -16.30
C ALA A 178 2.48 3.36 -17.10
N PHE A 179 3.82 3.29 -17.09
CA PHE A 179 4.54 2.19 -17.72
C PHE A 179 4.24 0.82 -17.08
N ALA A 180 4.11 0.76 -15.76
CA ALA A 180 3.73 -0.49 -15.08
C ALA A 180 2.32 -0.95 -15.50
N MET A 181 1.37 -0.02 -15.65
CA MET A 181 0.01 -0.33 -16.11
C MET A 181 -0.02 -0.82 -17.56
N ILE A 182 0.78 -0.22 -18.45
CA ILE A 182 0.90 -0.69 -19.84
C ILE A 182 1.46 -2.12 -19.89
N GLN A 183 2.50 -2.43 -19.11
CA GLN A 183 3.05 -3.78 -19.05
C GLN A 183 2.00 -4.80 -18.59
N LYS A 184 1.22 -4.46 -17.56
CA LYS A 184 0.12 -5.31 -17.08
C LYS A 184 -1.00 -5.47 -18.10
N ALA A 185 -1.35 -4.43 -18.84
CA ALA A 185 -2.34 -4.50 -19.91
C ALA A 185 -1.88 -5.33 -21.13
N VAL A 186 -0.58 -5.32 -21.45
CA VAL A 186 -0.04 -6.13 -22.55
C VAL A 186 0.08 -7.60 -22.15
N GLU A 187 0.50 -7.88 -20.91
CA GLU A 187 0.40 -9.23 -20.33
C GLU A 187 -1.06 -9.70 -20.45
N ALA A 188 -2.03 -8.86 -20.09
CA ALA A 188 -3.47 -9.14 -20.17
C ALA A 188 -3.99 -9.62 -21.53
N LEU A 189 -3.32 -9.22 -22.63
CA LEU A 189 -3.72 -9.52 -24.01
C LEU A 189 -3.01 -10.73 -24.60
N THR A 190 -1.93 -11.20 -23.97
CA THR A 190 -1.10 -12.30 -24.51
C THR A 190 -1.48 -13.67 -23.92
N PHE A 191 -2.60 -13.73 -23.21
CA PHE A 191 -3.29 -14.96 -22.83
C PHE A 191 -4.62 -15.09 -23.57
#